data_AF-A0A367G354-F1
#
_entry.id   AF-A0A367G354-F1
#
_cell.length_a   1.000
_cell.length_b   1.000
_cell.length_c   1.000
_cell.angle_alpha   90.00
_cell.angle_beta   90.00
_cell.angle_gamma   90.00
#
_symmetry.space_group_name_H-M   'P 1'
#
loop_
_entity.id
_entity.type
_entity.pdbx_description
1 polymer ?
#
loop_
_entity_poly.entity_id
_entity_poly.type
_entity_poly.pdbx_seq_one_letter_code
_entity_poly.pdbx_strand_id
1 'polypeptide(L)'
;MQIQVNKSSVEAVDEAQKKQKEAEKKIEQAESKARNEKKRAELEIRKAKKEVKDRTESMKSIEYFWGMGYITVVLFAILQNGAFQHDFIDFFMAPFMWYVRFCKWLVYPTYDNGFNQKIAYTGGEVWVIRILAIVAVLFIMGIIMVIIMETIKQYKKMWNEISQMFLIGSLSGIAVLGDVTRKYLPVNLILLFILINMGIMLLRIYLRKKFDYM
;
A
#
# COMPACT_ATOMS: atom_id res chain seq x y z
N MET A 1 -55.49 -38.41 -81.91
CA MET A 1 -54.07 -38.02 -81.83
C MET A 1 -53.67 -37.97 -80.37
N GLN A 2 -52.80 -38.86 -79.93
CA GLN A 2 -52.34 -38.93 -78.54
C GLN A 2 -51.29 -37.85 -78.28
N ILE A 3 -51.50 -37.08 -77.22
CA ILE A 3 -50.57 -36.08 -76.72
C ILE A 3 -49.32 -36.83 -76.24
N GLN A 4 -48.21 -36.69 -76.95
CA GLN A 4 -46.89 -37.06 -76.43
C GLN A 4 -46.54 -36.07 -75.32
N VAL A 5 -47.00 -36.37 -74.10
CA VAL A 5 -46.57 -35.68 -72.89
C VAL A 5 -45.11 -36.07 -72.65
N ASN A 6 -44.21 -35.20 -73.10
CA ASN A 6 -43.00 -34.76 -72.43
C ASN A 6 -42.33 -35.76 -71.45
N LYS A 7 -41.89 -36.93 -71.94
CA LYS A 7 -41.05 -37.86 -71.16
C LYS A 7 -39.61 -37.33 -70.94
N SER A 8 -39.14 -36.40 -71.78
CA SER A 8 -37.79 -35.82 -71.71
C SER A 8 -37.60 -34.77 -70.59
N SER A 9 -38.67 -34.12 -70.13
CA SER A 9 -38.59 -33.08 -69.09
C SER A 9 -38.49 -33.66 -67.68
N VAL A 10 -39.17 -34.79 -67.42
CA VAL A 10 -39.21 -35.39 -66.08
C VAL A 10 -37.87 -36.01 -65.70
N GLU A 11 -37.18 -36.70 -66.61
CA GLU A 11 -35.82 -37.23 -66.35
C GLU A 11 -34.78 -36.12 -66.18
N ALA A 12 -34.86 -35.03 -66.95
CA ALA A 12 -33.95 -33.90 -66.81
C ALA A 12 -34.14 -33.13 -65.48
N VAL A 13 -35.39 -33.03 -65.01
CA VAL A 13 -35.70 -32.45 -63.69
C VAL A 13 -35.19 -33.34 -62.56
N ASP A 14 -35.37 -34.66 -62.66
CA ASP A 14 -34.92 -35.61 -61.63
C ASP A 14 -33.39 -35.64 -61.52
N GLU A 15 -32.67 -35.57 -62.66
CA GLU A 15 -31.21 -35.48 -62.68
C GLU A 15 -30.68 -34.15 -62.12
N ALA A 16 -31.36 -33.05 -62.39
CA ALA A 16 -31.05 -31.73 -61.82
C ALA A 16 -31.30 -31.70 -60.30
N GLN A 17 -32.38 -32.33 -59.83
CA GLN A 17 -32.70 -32.43 -58.41
C GLN A 17 -31.70 -33.32 -57.65
N LYS A 18 -31.21 -34.38 -58.30
CA LYS A 18 -30.15 -35.25 -57.76
C LYS A 18 -28.83 -34.50 -57.63
N LYS A 19 -28.46 -33.70 -58.64
CA LYS A 19 -27.28 -32.83 -58.61
C LYS A 19 -27.37 -31.73 -57.56
N GLN A 20 -28.56 -31.14 -57.35
CA GLN A 20 -28.79 -30.19 -56.25
C GLN A 20 -28.64 -30.84 -54.87
N LYS A 21 -29.24 -32.02 -54.65
CA LYS A 21 -29.09 -32.76 -53.39
C LYS A 21 -27.66 -33.18 -53.10
N GLU A 22 -26.88 -33.54 -54.12
CA GLU A 22 -25.45 -33.82 -53.96
C GLU A 22 -24.64 -32.56 -53.67
N ALA A 23 -24.99 -31.42 -54.27
CA ALA A 23 -24.36 -30.13 -53.99
C ALA A 23 -24.68 -29.65 -52.56
N GLU A 24 -25.93 -29.75 -52.12
CA GLU A 24 -26.34 -29.43 -50.73
C GLU A 24 -25.59 -30.30 -49.72
N LYS A 25 -25.51 -31.61 -49.95
CA LYS A 25 -24.75 -32.51 -49.06
C LYS A 25 -23.27 -32.14 -48.98
N LYS A 26 -22.66 -31.71 -50.08
CA LYS A 26 -21.25 -31.25 -50.10
C LYS A 26 -21.07 -29.92 -49.35
N ILE A 27 -22.03 -29.01 -49.46
CA ILE A 27 -22.03 -27.74 -48.74
C ILE A 27 -22.21 -27.99 -47.23
N GLU A 28 -23.14 -28.85 -46.84
CA GLU A 28 -23.39 -29.21 -45.43
C GLU A 28 -22.18 -29.92 -44.80
N GLN A 29 -21.46 -30.75 -45.57
CA GLN A 29 -20.18 -31.33 -45.16
C GLN A 29 -19.08 -30.27 -44.98
N ALA A 30 -18.98 -29.30 -45.89
CA ALA A 30 -18.01 -28.22 -45.79
C ALA A 30 -18.30 -27.31 -44.58
N GLU A 31 -19.57 -26.99 -44.34
CA GLU A 31 -20.02 -26.15 -43.23
C GLU A 31 -19.82 -26.84 -41.88
N SER A 32 -20.13 -28.13 -41.77
CA SER A 32 -19.85 -28.92 -40.56
C SER A 32 -18.36 -29.04 -40.27
N LYS A 33 -17.51 -29.16 -41.31
CA LYS A 33 -16.05 -29.17 -41.16
C LYS A 33 -15.52 -27.82 -40.69
N ALA A 34 -15.95 -26.72 -41.30
CA ALA A 34 -15.60 -25.36 -40.90
C ALA A 34 -16.06 -25.06 -39.45
N ARG A 35 -17.25 -25.53 -39.06
CA ARG A 35 -17.76 -25.37 -37.69
C ARG A 35 -16.95 -26.17 -36.66
N ASN A 36 -16.48 -27.37 -37.01
CA ASN A 36 -15.61 -28.17 -36.15
C ASN A 36 -14.21 -27.56 -36.01
N GLU A 37 -13.65 -27.02 -37.09
CA GLU A 37 -12.36 -26.31 -37.05
C GLU A 37 -12.47 -25.03 -36.20
N LYS A 38 -13.54 -24.25 -36.34
CA LYS A 38 -13.81 -23.08 -35.49
C LYS A 38 -13.94 -23.47 -34.01
N LYS A 39 -14.65 -24.56 -33.69
CA LYS A 39 -14.76 -25.07 -32.31
C LYS A 39 -13.42 -25.52 -31.73
N ARG A 40 -12.54 -26.14 -32.54
CA ARG A 40 -11.17 -26.49 -32.13
C ARG A 40 -10.35 -25.24 -31.82
N ALA A 41 -10.39 -24.25 -32.72
CA ALA A 41 -9.69 -22.99 -32.52
C ALA A 41 -10.19 -22.25 -31.26
N GLU A 42 -11.51 -22.20 -31.03
CA GLU A 42 -12.08 -21.62 -29.82
C GLU A 42 -11.67 -22.38 -28.54
N LEU A 43 -11.57 -23.71 -28.60
CA LEU A 43 -11.07 -24.54 -27.50
C LEU A 43 -9.60 -24.29 -27.21
N GLU A 44 -8.76 -24.15 -28.23
CA GLU A 44 -7.34 -23.85 -28.10
C GLU A 44 -7.11 -22.45 -27.55
N ILE A 45 -7.84 -21.45 -28.06
CA ILE A 45 -7.82 -20.08 -27.53
C ILE A 45 -8.26 -20.08 -26.06
N ARG A 46 -9.30 -20.86 -25.70
CA ARG A 46 -9.76 -20.97 -24.31
C ARG A 46 -8.72 -21.64 -23.40
N LYS A 47 -8.03 -22.67 -23.89
CA LYS A 47 -6.93 -23.33 -23.16
C LYS A 47 -5.76 -22.37 -22.95
N ALA A 48 -5.31 -21.72 -24.02
CA ALA A 48 -4.24 -20.72 -23.94
C ALA A 48 -4.61 -19.58 -22.99
N LYS A 49 -5.85 -19.10 -23.02
CA LYS A 49 -6.35 -18.06 -22.09
C LYS A 49 -6.35 -18.53 -20.63
N LYS A 50 -6.70 -19.79 -20.37
CA LYS A 50 -6.61 -20.38 -19.01
C LYS A 50 -5.15 -20.48 -18.57
N GLU A 51 -4.27 -21.00 -19.41
CA GLU A 51 -2.86 -21.14 -19.07
C GLU A 51 -2.20 -19.78 -18.81
N VAL A 52 -2.46 -18.76 -19.63
CA VAL A 52 -1.96 -17.40 -19.40
C VAL A 52 -2.50 -16.83 -18.09
N LYS A 53 -3.77 -17.08 -17.75
CA LYS A 53 -4.35 -16.65 -16.48
C LYS A 53 -3.67 -17.34 -15.30
N ASP A 54 -3.50 -18.66 -15.36
CA ASP A 54 -2.84 -19.44 -14.30
C ASP A 54 -1.38 -19.01 -14.13
N ARG A 55 -0.66 -18.76 -15.25
CA ARG A 55 0.71 -18.21 -15.21
C ARG A 55 0.73 -16.83 -14.57
N THR A 56 -0.20 -15.95 -14.93
CA THR A 56 -0.30 -14.61 -14.36
C THR A 56 -0.58 -14.65 -12.85
N GLU A 57 -1.48 -15.54 -12.41
CA GLU A 57 -1.77 -15.75 -10.98
C GLU A 57 -0.56 -16.32 -10.24
N SER A 58 0.17 -17.27 -10.85
CA SER A 58 1.41 -17.82 -10.29
C SER A 58 2.54 -16.78 -10.20
N MET A 59 2.65 -15.88 -11.18
CA MET A 59 3.63 -14.79 -11.13
C MET A 59 3.30 -13.80 -10.01
N LYS A 60 2.02 -13.46 -9.85
CA LYS A 60 1.56 -12.59 -8.74
C LYS A 60 1.81 -13.21 -7.37
N SER A 61 1.59 -14.52 -7.21
CA SER A 61 1.83 -15.19 -5.94
C SER A 61 3.32 -15.26 -5.60
N ILE A 62 4.18 -15.48 -6.60
CA ILE A 62 5.63 -15.39 -6.45
C ILE A 62 6.05 -13.98 -6.05
N GLU A 63 5.57 -12.95 -6.74
CA GLU A 63 5.87 -11.55 -6.42
C GLU A 63 5.47 -11.19 -4.98
N TYR A 64 4.27 -11.61 -4.55
CA TYR A 64 3.81 -11.42 -3.17
C TYR A 64 4.71 -12.13 -2.15
N PHE A 65 5.15 -13.36 -2.46
CA PHE A 65 6.05 -14.12 -1.60
C PHE A 65 7.41 -13.43 -1.43
N TRP A 66 8.02 -12.96 -2.52
CA TRP A 66 9.27 -12.20 -2.48
C TRP A 66 9.11 -10.86 -1.76
N GLY A 67 7.99 -10.16 -1.98
CA GLY A 67 7.67 -8.92 -1.28
C GLY A 67 7.55 -9.11 0.24
N MET A 68 6.82 -10.14 0.68
CA MET A 68 6.73 -10.48 2.10
C MET A 68 8.08 -10.92 2.68
N GLY A 69 8.86 -11.70 1.94
CA GLY A 69 10.21 -12.12 2.34
C GLY A 69 11.12 -10.91 2.59
N TYR A 70 11.14 -9.95 1.67
CA TYR A 70 11.93 -8.73 1.80
C TYR A 70 11.53 -7.90 3.03
N ILE A 71 10.22 -7.67 3.25
CA ILE A 71 9.73 -6.96 4.43
C ILE A 71 10.19 -7.68 5.71
N THR A 72 10.09 -9.01 5.74
CA THR A 72 10.49 -9.82 6.90
C THR A 72 11.99 -9.68 7.20
N VAL A 73 12.84 -9.73 6.18
CA VAL A 73 14.29 -9.55 6.33
C VAL A 73 14.63 -8.15 6.85
N VAL A 74 14.01 -7.11 6.31
CA VAL A 74 14.23 -5.72 6.76
C VAL A 74 13.79 -5.56 8.21
N LEU A 75 12.62 -6.07 8.58
CA LEU A 75 12.14 -6.03 9.96
C LEU A 75 13.10 -6.76 10.91
N PHE A 76 13.60 -7.93 10.51
CA PHE A 76 14.53 -8.69 11.31
C PHE A 76 15.88 -7.96 11.48
N ALA A 77 16.41 -7.36 10.41
CA ALA A 77 17.64 -6.56 10.46
C ALA A 77 17.53 -5.38 11.43
N ILE A 78 16.37 -4.73 11.48
CA ILE A 78 16.11 -3.60 12.38
C ILE A 78 15.95 -4.07 13.82
N LEU A 79 15.23 -5.17 14.03
CA LEU A 79 15.10 -5.78 15.35
C LEU A 79 16.45 -6.24 15.89
N GLN A 80 17.39 -6.66 15.04
CA GLN A 80 18.74 -7.04 15.46
C GLN A 80 19.70 -5.85 15.60
N ASN A 81 19.36 -4.68 15.07
CA ASN A 81 20.22 -3.51 15.15
C ASN A 81 20.16 -2.90 16.56
N GLY A 82 21.25 -3.06 17.32
CA GLY A 82 21.33 -2.58 18.71
C GLY A 82 21.20 -1.05 18.85
N ALA A 83 21.69 -0.27 17.89
CA ALA A 83 21.52 1.18 17.89
C ALA A 83 20.05 1.57 17.69
N PHE A 84 19.36 0.91 16.76
CA PHE A 84 17.93 1.13 16.55
C PHE A 84 17.10 0.73 17.77
N GLN A 85 17.38 -0.42 18.41
CA GLN A 85 16.67 -0.83 19.63
C GLN A 85 16.82 0.20 20.75
N HIS A 86 18.04 0.67 21.00
CA HIS A 86 18.31 1.68 22.02
C HIS A 86 17.55 2.97 21.73
N ASP A 87 17.65 3.46 20.50
CA ASP A 87 16.96 4.67 20.06
C ASP A 87 15.43 4.51 20.08
N PHE A 88 14.92 3.30 19.81
CA PHE A 88 13.50 2.98 19.95
C PHE A 88 13.04 3.11 21.39
N ILE A 89 13.75 2.50 22.33
CA ILE A 89 13.42 2.58 23.75
C ILE A 89 13.49 4.03 24.23
N ASP A 90 14.56 4.75 23.89
CA ASP A 90 14.75 6.15 24.28
C ASP A 90 13.64 7.06 23.75
N PHE A 91 13.18 6.83 22.52
CA PHE A 91 12.12 7.63 21.90
C PHE A 91 10.82 7.62 22.72
N PHE A 92 10.45 6.45 23.27
CA PHE A 92 9.26 6.33 24.13
C PHE A 92 9.54 6.63 25.60
N MET A 93 10.75 6.34 26.09
CA MET A 93 11.14 6.61 27.46
C MET A 93 11.26 8.10 27.75
N ALA A 94 11.76 8.92 26.81
CA ALA A 94 11.91 10.36 27.02
C ALA A 94 10.61 11.08 27.42
N PRO A 95 9.50 10.98 26.65
CA PRO A 95 8.23 11.61 27.04
C PRO A 95 7.62 10.96 28.30
N PHE A 96 7.79 9.65 28.49
CA PHE A 96 7.31 8.96 29.69
C PHE A 96 8.01 9.44 30.96
N MET A 97 9.33 9.55 30.94
CA MET A 97 10.13 10.05 32.06
C MET A 97 9.81 11.51 32.35
N TRP A 98 9.56 12.33 31.32
CA TRP A 98 9.06 13.70 31.50
C TRP A 98 7.69 13.71 32.20
N TYR A 99 6.75 12.84 31.78
CA TYR A 99 5.45 12.71 32.42
C TYR A 99 5.55 12.29 33.89
N VAL A 100 6.41 11.31 34.22
CA VAL A 100 6.64 10.90 35.61
C VAL A 100 7.23 12.06 36.44
N ARG A 101 8.17 12.83 35.87
CA ARG A 101 8.72 14.03 36.51
C ARG A 101 7.65 15.10 36.72
N PHE A 102 6.77 15.29 35.75
CA PHE A 102 5.64 16.20 35.85
C PHE A 102 4.67 15.78 36.97
N CYS A 103 4.32 14.49 37.07
CA CYS A 103 3.50 13.99 38.18
C CYS A 103 4.16 14.23 39.54
N LYS A 104 5.47 13.98 39.67
CA LYS A 104 6.22 14.26 40.91
C LYS A 104 6.20 15.76 41.26
N TRP A 105 6.39 16.61 40.25
CA TRP A 105 6.28 18.06 40.41
C TRP A 105 4.87 18.50 40.79
N LEU A 106 3.84 17.83 40.29
CA LEU A 106 2.44 18.12 40.65
C LEU A 106 2.15 17.88 42.14
N VAL A 107 2.75 16.83 42.72
CA VAL A 107 2.66 16.53 44.15
C VAL A 107 3.46 17.55 44.98
N TYR A 108 4.68 17.87 44.57
CA TYR A 108 5.56 18.83 45.24
C TYR A 108 6.01 19.92 44.25
N PRO A 109 5.15 20.92 43.99
CA PRO A 109 5.44 21.93 42.99
C PRO A 109 6.58 22.80 43.50
N THR A 110 7.61 22.89 42.67
CA THR A 110 8.85 23.63 42.96
C THR A 110 9.18 24.53 41.78
N TYR A 111 9.79 25.68 42.03
CA TYR A 111 10.32 26.55 40.99
C TYR A 111 11.80 26.80 41.22
N ASP A 112 12.51 27.13 40.15
CA ASP A 112 13.92 27.52 40.22
C ASP A 112 14.02 29.00 40.59
N ASN A 113 14.83 29.31 41.60
CA ASN A 113 15.05 30.69 42.04
C ASN A 113 16.16 31.42 41.25
N GLY A 114 16.70 30.84 40.18
CA GLY A 114 17.77 31.40 39.38
C GLY A 114 19.18 31.16 39.95
N PHE A 115 19.28 30.53 41.13
CA PHE A 115 20.52 30.06 41.74
C PHE A 115 20.64 28.52 41.69
N ASN A 116 19.94 27.86 40.77
CA ASN A 116 19.82 26.40 40.66
C ASN A 116 19.25 25.73 41.92
N GLN A 117 18.54 26.47 42.78
CA GLN A 117 17.86 25.92 43.95
C GLN A 117 16.36 25.81 43.68
N LYS A 118 15.82 24.62 43.93
CA LYS A 118 14.38 24.35 43.80
C LYS A 118 13.67 24.72 45.09
N ILE A 119 12.90 25.81 45.06
CA ILE A 119 12.07 26.25 46.19
C ILE A 119 10.65 25.72 45.99
N ALA A 120 10.04 25.16 47.02
CA ALA A 120 8.65 24.73 46.97
C ALA A 120 7.71 25.94 46.95
N TYR A 121 6.62 25.87 46.17
CA TYR A 121 5.56 26.85 46.29
C TYR A 121 4.90 26.69 47.67
N THR A 122 4.89 27.76 48.46
CA THR A 122 4.32 27.80 49.81
C THR A 122 3.03 28.62 49.83
N GLY A 123 2.03 28.17 50.59
CA GLY A 123 0.79 28.92 50.82
C GLY A 123 -0.45 28.32 50.13
N GLY A 124 -1.59 29.01 50.29
CA GLY A 124 -2.90 28.55 49.83
C GLY A 124 -3.13 28.64 48.32
N GLU A 125 -2.19 29.16 47.52
CA GLU A 125 -2.34 29.34 46.07
C GLU A 125 -1.75 28.18 45.24
N VAL A 126 -1.08 27.24 45.90
CA VAL A 126 -0.41 26.09 45.28
C VAL A 126 -1.36 25.23 44.45
N TRP A 127 -2.61 25.08 44.89
CA TRP A 127 -3.62 24.30 44.17
C TRP A 127 -4.00 24.94 42.82
N VAL A 128 -3.98 26.27 42.72
CA VAL A 128 -4.25 27.00 41.47
C VAL A 128 -3.17 26.70 40.43
N ILE A 129 -1.90 26.72 40.86
CA ILE A 129 -0.75 26.39 40.00
C ILE A 129 -0.85 24.96 39.45
N ARG A 130 -1.25 24.00 40.28
CA ARG A 130 -1.45 22.60 39.86
C ARG A 130 -2.54 22.48 38.80
N ILE A 131 -3.68 23.14 39.00
CA ILE A 131 -4.79 23.12 38.02
C ILE A 131 -4.34 23.76 36.71
N LEU A 132 -3.70 24.93 36.76
CA LEU A 132 -3.19 25.60 35.56
C LEU A 132 -2.18 24.72 34.81
N ALA A 133 -1.28 24.05 35.51
CA ALA A 133 -0.31 23.15 34.90
C ALA A 133 -0.97 21.94 34.22
N ILE A 134 -1.99 21.33 34.85
CA ILE A 134 -2.76 20.23 34.24
C ILE A 134 -3.46 20.72 32.96
N VAL A 135 -4.14 21.86 33.03
CA VAL A 135 -4.83 22.45 31.87
C VAL A 135 -3.86 22.72 30.73
N ALA A 136 -2.68 23.28 31.02
CA ALA A 136 -1.65 23.55 30.03
C ALA A 136 -1.15 22.25 29.34
N VAL A 137 -0.88 21.20 30.12
CA VAL A 137 -0.43 19.91 29.56
C VAL A 137 -1.51 19.25 28.72
N LEU A 138 -2.77 19.27 29.18
CA LEU A 138 -3.90 18.75 28.40
C LEU A 138 -4.08 19.50 27.08
N PHE A 139 -3.91 20.82 27.07
CA PHE A 139 -3.99 21.64 25.87
C PHE A 139 -2.89 21.28 24.85
N ILE A 140 -1.64 21.14 25.31
CA ILE A 140 -0.52 20.71 24.47
C ILE A 140 -0.77 19.30 23.89
N MET A 141 -1.24 18.37 24.72
CA MET A 141 -1.59 17.02 24.28
C MET A 141 -2.71 17.04 23.23
N GLY A 142 -3.72 17.89 23.40
CA GLY A 142 -4.79 18.09 22.43
C GLY A 142 -4.26 18.57 21.07
N ILE A 143 -3.37 19.57 21.05
CA ILE A 143 -2.75 20.07 19.82
C ILE A 143 -1.94 18.98 19.12
N ILE A 144 -1.09 18.27 19.88
CA ILE A 144 -0.27 17.18 19.34
C ILE A 144 -1.16 16.11 18.71
N MET A 145 -2.26 15.74 19.40
CA MET A 145 -3.21 14.74 18.92
C MET A 145 -3.88 15.16 17.60
N VAL A 146 -4.27 16.44 17.47
CA VAL A 146 -4.83 16.98 16.22
C VAL A 146 -3.81 16.90 15.08
N ILE A 147 -2.57 17.34 15.31
CA ILE A 147 -1.50 17.29 14.30
C ILE A 147 -1.24 15.84 13.84
N ILE A 148 -1.17 14.90 14.78
CA ILE A 148 -0.97 13.47 14.47
C ILE A 148 -2.14 12.95 13.62
N MET A 149 -3.38 13.24 14.01
CA MET A 149 -4.56 12.79 13.25
C MET A 149 -4.60 13.36 11.85
N GLU A 150 -4.32 14.66 11.67
CA GLU A 150 -4.26 15.28 10.36
C GLU A 150 -3.14 14.69 9.49
N THR A 151 -1.97 14.47 10.08
CA THR A 151 -0.82 13.85 9.40
C THR A 151 -1.18 12.44 8.93
N ILE A 152 -1.77 11.61 9.80
CA ILE A 152 -2.22 10.25 9.45
C ILE A 152 -3.28 10.29 8.36
N LYS A 153 -4.25 11.20 8.44
CA LYS A 153 -5.32 11.34 7.45
C LYS A 153 -4.75 11.69 6.07
N GLN A 154 -3.81 12.64 6.02
CA GLN A 154 -3.11 12.98 4.78
C GLN A 154 -2.27 11.80 4.29
N TYR A 155 -1.62 11.06 5.19
CA TYR A 155 -0.77 9.91 4.85
C TYR A 155 -1.62 8.81 4.20
N LYS A 156 -2.79 8.52 4.79
CA LYS A 156 -3.77 7.56 4.25
C LYS A 156 -4.29 7.97 2.88
N LYS A 157 -4.52 9.27 2.65
CA LYS A 157 -4.96 9.78 1.33
C LYS A 157 -3.88 9.63 0.25
N MET A 158 -2.61 9.62 0.65
CA MET A 158 -1.44 9.49 -0.22
C MET A 158 -0.81 8.09 -0.18
N TRP A 159 -1.51 7.11 0.38
CA TRP A 159 -1.06 5.73 0.48
C TRP A 159 -1.10 5.05 -0.90
N ASN A 160 -0.02 5.22 -1.66
CA ASN A 160 0.22 4.60 -2.96
C ASN A 160 1.51 3.77 -2.90
N GLU A 161 1.74 2.90 -3.88
CA GLU A 161 2.93 2.06 -4.00
C GLU A 161 4.24 2.85 -3.82
N ILE A 162 4.33 4.06 -4.37
CA ILE A 162 5.52 4.92 -4.21
C ILE A 162 5.76 5.30 -2.74
N SER A 163 4.70 5.59 -1.98
CA SER A 163 4.83 5.91 -0.55
C SER A 163 5.28 4.68 0.25
N GLN A 164 4.83 3.48 -0.16
CA GLN A 164 5.29 2.22 0.44
C GLN A 164 6.76 1.95 0.11
N MET A 165 7.20 2.20 -1.12
CA MET A 165 8.61 2.07 -1.52
C MET A 165 9.51 3.01 -0.72
N PHE A 166 9.11 4.27 -0.51
CA PHE A 166 9.87 5.20 0.32
C PHE A 166 9.91 4.77 1.79
N LEU A 167 8.80 4.27 2.33
CA LEU A 167 8.75 3.81 3.71
C LEU A 167 9.67 2.60 3.91
N ILE A 168 9.57 1.58 3.05
CA ILE A 168 10.41 0.39 3.15
C ILE A 168 11.88 0.72 2.82
N GLY A 169 12.14 1.60 1.85
CA GLY A 169 13.49 2.01 1.48
C GLY A 169 14.19 2.86 2.54
N SER A 170 13.48 3.77 3.20
CA SER A 170 14.03 4.52 4.34
C SER A 170 14.27 3.60 5.54
N LEU A 171 13.38 2.64 5.76
CA LEU A 171 13.50 1.64 6.82
C LEU A 171 14.71 0.72 6.58
N SER A 172 14.91 0.23 5.35
CA SER A 172 16.09 -0.57 4.99
C SER A 172 17.38 0.24 5.05
N GLY A 173 17.36 1.51 4.64
CA GLY A 173 18.49 2.43 4.77
C GLY A 173 18.95 2.56 6.23
N ILE A 174 18.01 2.71 7.16
CA ILE A 174 18.31 2.76 8.60
C ILE A 174 18.81 1.40 9.11
N ALA A 175 18.24 0.29 8.63
CA ALA A 175 18.69 -1.05 9.02
C ALA A 175 20.17 -1.28 8.71
N VAL A 176 20.62 -0.83 7.53
CA VAL A 176 21.97 -1.07 7.01
C VAL A 176 22.96 0.01 7.47
N LEU A 177 22.55 1.28 7.47
CA LEU A 177 23.43 2.43 7.72
C LEU A 177 23.21 3.07 9.08
N GLY A 178 22.32 2.55 9.93
CA GLY A 178 21.95 3.15 11.21
C GLY A 178 23.15 3.36 12.14
N ASP A 179 24.01 2.36 12.28
CA ASP A 179 25.20 2.45 13.13
C ASP A 179 26.21 3.50 12.64
N VAL A 180 26.39 3.56 11.32
CA VAL A 180 27.25 4.56 10.68
C VAL A 180 26.65 5.96 10.86
N THR A 181 25.34 6.10 10.66
CA THR A 181 24.62 7.36 10.81
C THR A 181 24.75 7.88 12.24
N ARG A 182 24.58 7.02 13.24
CA ARG A 182 24.72 7.38 14.66
C ARG A 182 26.14 7.83 15.02
N LYS A 183 27.16 7.28 14.34
CA LYS A 183 28.55 7.70 14.54
C LYS A 183 28.82 9.12 14.05
N TYR A 184 28.16 9.55 12.97
CA TYR A 184 28.36 10.89 12.39
C TYR A 184 27.32 11.92 12.84
N LEU A 185 26.12 11.48 13.20
CA LEU A 185 25.01 12.30 13.68
C LEU A 185 24.46 11.70 14.98
N PRO A 186 24.58 12.40 16.13
CA PRO A 186 24.02 11.97 17.41
C PRO A 186 22.50 12.24 17.47
N VAL A 187 21.78 11.81 16.44
CA VAL A 187 20.32 11.97 16.31
C VAL A 187 19.68 10.59 16.39
N ASN A 188 18.57 10.50 17.11
CA ASN A 188 17.79 9.27 17.24
C ASN A 188 17.31 8.79 15.86
N LEU A 189 17.61 7.54 15.52
CA LEU A 189 17.30 6.95 14.21
C LEU A 189 15.79 6.94 13.91
N ILE A 190 14.93 6.81 14.92
CA ILE A 190 13.47 6.89 14.75
C ILE A 190 13.03 8.31 14.41
N LEU A 191 13.59 9.29 15.10
CA LEU A 191 13.28 10.68 14.80
C LEU A 191 13.68 11.01 13.35
N LEU A 192 14.86 10.55 12.93
CA LEU A 192 15.36 10.71 11.56
C LEU A 192 14.45 9.99 10.55
N PHE A 193 13.99 8.77 10.85
CA PHE A 193 13.02 8.04 10.04
C PHE A 193 11.72 8.82 9.83
N ILE A 194 11.15 9.34 10.92
CA ILE A 194 9.90 10.12 10.89
C ILE A 194 10.11 11.40 10.10
N LEU A 195 11.21 12.12 10.32
CA LEU A 195 11.52 13.38 9.62
C LEU A 195 11.67 13.17 8.11
N ILE A 196 12.38 12.11 7.68
CA ILE A 196 12.53 11.80 6.26
C ILE A 196 11.17 11.50 5.62
N ASN A 197 10.38 10.63 6.25
CA ASN A 197 9.06 10.25 5.71
C ASN A 197 8.08 11.44 5.69
N MET A 198 8.06 12.26 6.74
CA MET A 198 7.28 13.49 6.76
C MET A 198 7.75 14.50 5.71
N GLY A 199 9.06 14.69 5.55
CA GLY A 199 9.63 15.61 4.57
C GLY A 199 9.26 15.24 3.13
N ILE A 200 9.37 13.96 2.78
CA ILE A 200 8.97 13.45 1.46
C ILE A 200 7.47 13.67 1.22
N MET A 201 6.66 13.43 2.24
CA MET A 201 5.22 13.63 2.15
C MET A 201 4.86 15.10 1.95
N LEU A 202 5.46 16.01 2.72
CA LEU A 202 5.27 17.46 2.57
C LEU A 202 5.72 17.94 1.18
N LEU A 203 6.86 17.44 0.70
CA LEU A 203 7.34 17.72 -0.66
C LEU A 203 6.33 17.26 -1.71
N ARG A 204 5.74 16.08 -1.54
CA ARG A 204 4.71 15.57 -2.45
C ARG A 204 3.43 16.40 -2.43
N ILE A 205 2.98 16.84 -1.25
CA ILE A 205 1.82 17.72 -1.11
C ILE A 205 2.09 19.05 -1.82
N TYR A 206 3.29 19.61 -1.60
CA TYR A 206 3.71 20.84 -2.24
C TYR A 206 3.75 20.72 -3.77
N LEU A 207 4.35 19.64 -4.30
CA LEU A 207 4.41 19.39 -5.73
C LEU A 207 3.01 19.17 -6.33
N ARG A 208 2.15 18.38 -5.68
CA ARG A 208 0.77 18.16 -6.16
C ARG A 208 0.00 19.47 -6.22
N LYS A 209 0.06 20.29 -5.17
CA LYS A 209 -0.56 21.63 -5.18
C LYS A 209 -0.02 22.45 -6.36
N LYS A 210 1.30 22.50 -6.57
CA LYS A 210 1.90 23.26 -7.67
C LYS A 210 1.42 22.82 -9.05
N PHE A 211 1.22 21.52 -9.28
CA PHE A 211 0.70 21.00 -10.54
C PHE A 211 -0.82 21.18 -10.70
N ASP A 212 -1.60 21.17 -9.62
CA ASP A 212 -3.04 21.44 -9.68
C ASP A 212 -3.37 22.92 -9.98
N TYR A 213 -2.40 23.83 -9.80
CA TYR A 213 -2.52 25.27 -10.10
C TYR A 213 -2.04 25.66 -11.51
N MET A 214 -1.46 24.74 -12.29
CA MET A 214 -1.06 24.95 -13.70
C MET A 214 -2.05 24.27 -14.64
#